data_AF-A0A140KD58-F1
#
_entry.id   AF-A0A140KD58-F1
#
_cell.length_a   1.000
_cell.length_b   1.000
_cell.length_c   1.000
_cell.angle_alpha   90.00
_cell.angle_beta   90.00
_cell.angle_gamma   90.00
#
_symmetry.space_group_name_H-M   'P 1'
#
loop_
_entity.id
_entity.type
_entity.pdbx_description
1 polymer ?
#
loop_
_entity_poly.entity_id
_entity_poly.type
_entity_poly.pdbx_seq_one_letter_code
_entity_poly.pdbx_strand_id
1 'polypeptide(L)'
;MLRTVKHHNLMVVNLTENVSVSTKISKDNHAALRSGFVGCPPNPRWNATKFCAWRKGRQWRTALAQGTMMIRAEDCMLVQASEKESCSDEDLPGSSRMINFFQASEQLSSILQIA
;
A
#
# COMPACT_ATOMS: atom_id res chain seq x y z
N MET A 1 -31.36 20.44 1.09
CA MET A 1 -30.17 20.70 0.24
C MET A 1 -29.44 19.39 0.01
N LEU A 2 -29.62 18.75 -1.16
CA LEU A 2 -28.99 17.47 -1.48
C LEU A 2 -27.54 17.72 -1.89
N ARG A 3 -26.57 17.24 -1.11
CA ARG A 3 -25.15 17.31 -1.45
C ARG A 3 -24.89 16.34 -2.60
N THR A 4 -24.63 16.84 -3.80
CA THR A 4 -24.14 16.03 -4.91
C THR A 4 -22.75 15.49 -4.56
N VAL A 5 -22.66 14.22 -4.20
CA VAL A 5 -21.38 13.52 -4.02
C VAL A 5 -20.76 13.42 -5.42
N LYS A 6 -19.77 14.27 -5.72
CA LYS A 6 -18.98 14.14 -6.94
C LYS A 6 -18.32 12.77 -6.90
N HIS A 7 -18.80 11.83 -7.71
CA HIS A 7 -18.13 10.55 -7.94
C HIS A 7 -16.77 10.85 -8.55
N HIS A 8 -15.76 10.99 -7.71
CA HIS A 8 -14.40 11.04 -8.17
C HIS A 8 -14.11 9.69 -8.81
N ASN A 9 -13.72 9.67 -10.09
CA ASN A 9 -13.34 8.47 -10.83
C ASN A 9 -12.14 7.80 -10.15
N LEU A 10 -12.42 7.00 -9.12
CA LEU A 10 -11.44 6.16 -8.45
C LEU A 10 -11.12 5.02 -9.40
N MET A 11 -9.86 4.91 -9.78
CA MET A 11 -9.36 3.81 -10.59
C MET A 11 -8.65 2.82 -9.69
N VAL A 12 -8.90 1.53 -9.92
CA VAL A 12 -8.16 0.45 -9.27
C VAL A 12 -6.86 0.21 -10.05
N VAL A 13 -5.75 0.16 -9.34
CA VAL A 13 -4.41 -0.01 -9.92
C VAL A 13 -3.70 -1.13 -9.20
N ASN A 14 -3.25 -2.12 -9.95
CA ASN A 14 -2.39 -3.17 -9.42
C ASN A 14 -1.00 -2.58 -9.18
N LEU A 15 -0.56 -2.57 -7.92
CA LEU A 15 0.77 -2.15 -7.49
C LEU A 15 1.79 -3.28 -7.66
N THR A 16 1.41 -4.50 -7.26
CA THR A 16 2.14 -5.77 -7.45
C THR A 16 1.16 -6.88 -7.80
N GLU A 17 1.63 -8.13 -7.89
CA GLU A 17 0.78 -9.31 -8.21
C GLU A 17 -0.38 -9.50 -7.21
N ASN A 18 -0.15 -9.18 -5.93
CA ASN A 18 -1.11 -9.43 -4.85
C ASN A 18 -1.54 -8.14 -4.13
N VAL A 19 -1.30 -6.97 -4.73
CA VAL A 19 -1.66 -5.68 -4.11
C VAL A 19 -2.28 -4.76 -5.13
N SER A 20 -3.52 -4.36 -4.87
CA SER A 20 -4.29 -3.40 -5.65
C SER A 20 -4.66 -2.19 -4.81
N VAL A 21 -4.83 -1.03 -5.41
CA VAL A 21 -5.22 0.20 -4.67
C VAL A 21 -6.21 1.02 -5.47
N SER A 22 -7.23 1.56 -4.80
CA SER A 22 -8.13 2.56 -5.39
C SER A 22 -7.48 3.95 -5.27
N THR A 23 -7.33 4.64 -6.40
CA THR A 23 -6.64 5.93 -6.44
C THR A 23 -7.21 6.87 -7.47
N LYS A 24 -7.08 8.17 -7.21
CA LYS A 24 -7.43 9.26 -8.14
C LYS A 24 -6.26 9.63 -9.07
N ILE A 25 -5.14 8.91 -8.98
CA ILE A 25 -3.95 9.18 -9.80
C ILE A 25 -4.22 8.74 -11.24
N SER A 26 -3.95 9.64 -12.20
CA SER A 26 -4.08 9.34 -13.63
C SER A 26 -3.25 8.12 -14.04
N LYS A 27 -3.75 7.36 -15.02
CA LYS A 27 -3.12 6.18 -15.60
C LYS A 27 -1.68 6.41 -16.06
N ASP A 28 -1.38 7.61 -16.58
CA ASP A 28 -0.03 7.98 -17.06
C ASP A 28 1.03 7.96 -15.96
N ASN A 29 0.61 8.04 -14.70
CA ASN A 29 1.48 8.08 -13.53
C ASN A 29 1.52 6.75 -12.77
N HIS A 30 0.77 5.72 -13.20
CA HIS A 30 0.71 4.43 -12.51
C HIS A 30 2.06 3.71 -12.52
N ALA A 31 2.85 3.86 -13.58
CA ALA A 31 4.20 3.30 -13.63
C ALA A 31 5.09 3.85 -12.50
N ALA A 32 5.07 5.18 -12.29
CA ALA A 32 5.84 5.81 -11.22
C ALA A 32 5.33 5.39 -9.84
N LEU A 33 4.01 5.29 -9.68
CA LEU A 33 3.36 4.79 -8.45
C LEU A 33 3.84 3.38 -8.08
N ARG A 34 3.82 2.45 -9.05
CA ARG A 34 4.32 1.08 -8.88
C ARG A 34 5.79 1.05 -8.50
N SER A 35 6.64 1.79 -9.23
CA SER A 35 8.07 1.88 -8.91
C SER A 35 8.30 2.37 -7.48
N GLY A 36 7.51 3.33 -7.00
CA GLY A 36 7.59 3.80 -5.62
C GLY A 36 7.24 2.74 -4.61
N PHE A 37 6.17 1.97 -4.87
CA PHE A 37 5.72 0.90 -3.99
C PHE A 37 6.71 -0.28 -3.94
N VAL A 38 7.32 -0.64 -5.07
CA VAL A 38 8.37 -1.68 -5.17
C VAL A 38 9.70 -1.23 -4.54
N GLY A 39 9.88 0.07 -4.26
CA GLY A 39 11.07 0.60 -3.61
C GLY A 39 12.18 0.99 -4.58
N CYS A 40 11.88 1.12 -5.87
CA CYS A 40 12.83 1.60 -6.87
C CYS A 40 13.26 3.05 -6.59
N PRO A 41 14.49 3.44 -6.97
CA PRO A 41 14.92 4.83 -6.88
C PRO A 41 14.05 5.74 -7.77
N PRO A 42 13.97 7.05 -7.46
CA PRO A 42 13.24 8.00 -8.28
C PRO A 42 13.93 8.14 -9.65
N ASN A 43 13.16 8.13 -10.73
CA ASN A 43 13.71 8.35 -12.07
C ASN A 43 13.90 9.86 -12.30
N PRO A 44 15.12 10.34 -12.60
CA PRO A 44 15.39 11.76 -12.81
C PRO A 44 14.68 12.35 -14.03
N ARG A 45 14.18 11.51 -14.95
CA ARG A 45 13.40 11.94 -16.13
C ARG A 45 11.92 12.17 -15.83
N TRP A 46 11.47 11.88 -14.62
CA TRP A 46 10.06 12.08 -14.25
C TRP A 46 9.74 13.55 -14.02
N ASN A 47 8.60 13.96 -14.54
CA ASN A 47 8.00 15.25 -14.19
C ASN A 47 7.50 15.25 -12.73
N ALA A 48 7.14 16.43 -12.22
CA ALA A 48 6.68 16.61 -10.85
C ALA A 48 5.48 15.69 -10.50
N THR A 49 4.54 15.50 -11.43
CA THR A 49 3.36 14.64 -11.21
C THR A 49 3.74 13.17 -11.03
N LYS A 50 4.64 12.66 -11.87
CA LYS A 50 5.18 11.30 -11.75
C LYS A 50 6.00 11.13 -10.48
N PHE A 51 6.82 12.11 -10.12
CA PHE A 51 7.56 12.09 -8.86
C PHE A 51 6.63 12.06 -7.64
N CYS A 52 5.54 12.85 -7.65
CA CYS A 52 4.52 12.82 -6.61
C CYS A 52 3.84 11.44 -6.51
N ALA A 53 3.52 10.82 -7.65
CA ALA A 53 2.97 9.47 -7.68
C ALA A 53 3.95 8.44 -7.11
N TRP A 54 5.22 8.49 -7.49
CA TRP A 54 6.28 7.65 -6.91
C TRP A 54 6.40 7.83 -5.40
N ARG A 55 6.44 9.08 -4.92
CA ARG A 55 6.53 9.37 -3.48
C ARG A 55 5.35 8.78 -2.72
N LYS A 56 4.15 8.83 -3.30
CA LYS A 56 2.95 8.24 -2.71
C LYS A 56 3.03 6.71 -2.67
N GLY A 57 3.52 6.07 -3.73
CA GLY A 57 3.79 4.63 -3.73
C GLY A 57 4.76 4.22 -2.62
N ARG A 58 5.85 4.99 -2.43
CA ARG A 58 6.80 4.79 -1.34
C ARG A 58 6.13 4.93 0.03
N GLN A 59 5.33 5.98 0.24
CA GLN A 59 4.60 6.19 1.49
C GLN A 59 3.68 5.01 1.82
N TRP A 60 2.98 4.46 0.84
CA TRP A 60 2.14 3.27 1.02
C TRP A 60 2.93 2.03 1.38
N ARG A 61 4.09 1.80 0.77
CA ARG A 61 4.99 0.70 1.16
C ARG A 61 5.42 0.85 2.62
N THR A 62 5.81 2.05 3.03
CA THR A 62 6.19 2.33 4.42
C THR A 62 5.01 2.15 5.38
N ALA A 63 3.82 2.63 5.00
CA ALA A 63 2.62 2.50 5.80
C ALA A 63 2.21 1.02 5.98
N LEU A 64 2.37 0.21 4.94
CA LEU A 64 2.17 -1.23 4.99
C LEU A 64 3.20 -1.91 5.90
N ALA A 65 4.47 -1.51 5.82
CA ALA A 65 5.51 -2.02 6.71
C ALA A 65 5.28 -1.64 8.20
N GLN A 66 4.68 -0.47 8.43
CA GLN A 66 4.32 0.02 9.77
C GLN A 66 2.99 -0.53 10.31
N GLY A 67 2.23 -1.26 9.50
CA GLY A 67 0.90 -1.76 9.88
C GLY A 67 -0.21 -0.71 9.92
N THR A 68 0.04 0.51 9.42
CA THR A 68 -1.00 1.56 9.31
C THR A 68 -1.90 1.34 8.09
N MET A 69 -1.40 0.63 7.08
CA MET A 69 -2.17 0.09 5.97
C MET A 69 -2.08 -1.43 5.94
N MET A 70 -3.13 -2.07 5.46
CA MET A 70 -3.20 -3.51 5.32
C MET A 70 -3.75 -3.92 3.97
N ILE A 71 -3.41 -5.12 3.54
CA ILE A 71 -3.99 -5.74 2.34
C ILE A 71 -5.20 -6.55 2.80
N ARG A 72 -6.37 -6.23 2.28
CA ARG A 72 -7.59 -7.01 2.50
C ARG A 72 -7.46 -8.34 1.76
N ALA A 73 -7.68 -9.45 2.46
CA ALA A 73 -7.47 -10.79 1.91
C ALA A 73 -8.48 -11.19 0.82
N GLU A 74 -9.67 -10.57 0.81
CA GLU A 74 -10.78 -10.90 -0.09
C GLU A 74 -10.55 -10.43 -1.52
N ASP A 75 -9.94 -9.25 -1.70
CA ASP A 75 -9.82 -8.54 -2.98
C ASP A 75 -8.39 -8.02 -3.24
N CYS A 76 -7.45 -8.37 -2.37
CA CYS A 76 -6.06 -7.91 -2.40
C CYS A 76 -5.93 -6.37 -2.38
N MET A 77 -6.92 -5.65 -1.85
CA MET A 77 -6.91 -4.18 -1.84
C MET A 77 -6.13 -3.63 -0.65
N LEU A 78 -5.28 -2.64 -0.93
CA LEU A 78 -4.56 -1.86 0.06
C LEU A 78 -5.51 -0.82 0.67
N VAL A 79 -5.84 -1.02 1.94
CA VAL A 79 -6.78 -0.20 2.71
C VAL A 79 -6.13 0.32 3.99
N GLN A 80 -6.71 1.37 4.59
CA GLN A 80 -6.26 1.84 5.91
C GLN A 80 -6.68 0.85 6.98
N ALA A 81 -5.82 0.61 7.98
CA ALA A 81 -6.12 -0.33 9.06
C ALA A 81 -7.33 0.10 9.91
N SER A 82 -7.58 1.41 10.03
CA SER A 82 -8.70 1.99 10.78
C SER A 82 -10.08 1.75 10.14
N GLU A 83 -10.14 1.38 8.86
CA GLU A 83 -11.41 1.12 8.17
C GLU A 83 -12.02 -0.24 8.57
N LYS A 84 -11.34 -1.03 9.41
CA LYS A 84 -11.82 -2.32 9.91
C LYS A 84 -12.67 -2.22 11.19
N GLU A 85 -12.79 -1.04 11.81
CA GLU A 85 -13.53 -0.82 13.06
C GLU A 85 -14.97 -0.34 12.86
N SER A 86 -15.64 -0.76 11.77
CA SER A 86 -17.10 -0.64 11.66
C SER A 86 -17.76 -1.99 11.42
N CYS A 87 -17.35 -3.00 12.19
CA CYS A 87 -18.23 -4.10 12.54
C CYS A 87 -18.60 -3.87 14.01
N SER A 88 -19.88 -3.57 14.24
CA SER A 88 -20.47 -3.36 15.55
C SER A 88 -20.12 -4.53 16.47
N ASP A 89 -19.39 -4.27 17.55
CA ASP A 89 -19.33 -5.15 18.70
C ASP A 89 -19.74 -4.32 19.91
N GLU A 90 -20.99 -4.55 20.32
CA GLU A 90 -21.41 -4.44 21.71
C GLU A 90 -20.42 -5.27 22.55
N ASP A 91 -19.85 -4.63 23.56
CA ASP A 91 -19.19 -5.17 24.75
C ASP A 91 -18.65 -6.62 24.72
N LEU A 92 -17.32 -6.78 24.84
CA LEU A 92 -16.65 -7.50 25.95
C LEU A 92 -15.10 -7.52 25.82
N PRO A 93 -14.36 -7.58 26.95
CA PRO A 93 -12.92 -7.39 26.97
C PRO A 93 -12.15 -8.71 26.88
N GLY A 94 -11.09 -8.68 26.07
CA GLY A 94 -10.00 -9.64 26.15
C GLY A 94 -10.10 -10.77 25.14
N SER A 95 -9.25 -10.73 24.12
CA SER A 95 -8.33 -11.83 23.86
C SER A 95 -7.40 -11.49 22.70
N SER A 96 -6.11 -11.50 23.00
CA SER A 96 -4.99 -11.51 22.07
C SER A 96 -5.23 -12.32 20.81
N ARG A 97 -5.18 -11.66 19.65
CA ARG A 97 -4.71 -12.26 18.40
C ARG A 97 -3.83 -11.28 17.65
N MET A 98 -2.55 -11.25 18.02
CA MET A 98 -1.50 -10.74 17.12
C MET A 98 -1.38 -11.72 15.96
N ILE A 99 -1.83 -11.29 14.78
CA ILE A 99 -1.47 -11.97 13.53
C ILE A 99 -0.31 -11.19 12.94
N ASN A 100 0.91 -11.64 13.27
CA ASN A 100 2.13 -11.15 12.65
C ASN A 100 2.25 -11.78 11.25
N PHE A 101 1.84 -11.05 10.21
CA PHE A 101 2.24 -11.33 8.83
C PHE A 101 3.41 -10.41 8.46
N PHE A 102 4.61 -10.75 8.97
CA PHE A 102 5.86 -10.16 8.51
C PHE A 102 6.84 -11.30 8.25
N GLN A 103 6.97 -11.72 7.00
CA GLN A 103 8.00 -12.65 6.60
C GLN A 103 8.59 -12.30 5.24
N ALA A 104 9.92 -12.35 5.23
CA ALA A 104 10.86 -12.40 4.10
C ALA A 104 11.22 -11.07 3.42
N SER A 105 12.33 -10.48 3.86
CA SER A 105 13.56 -10.48 3.03
C SER A 105 14.77 -9.93 3.81
N GLU A 106 15.39 -10.76 4.65
CA GLU A 106 16.81 -10.62 4.96
C GLU A 106 17.44 -12.00 4.82
N GLN A 107 18.73 -12.01 4.46
CA GLN A 107 19.62 -13.17 4.26
C GLN A 107 19.81 -13.60 2.80
N LEU A 108 20.65 -12.85 2.06
CA LEU A 108 21.71 -13.44 1.23
C LEU A 108 22.84 -12.39 1.04
N SER A 109 23.63 -12.13 2.08
CA SER A 109 24.92 -11.44 1.93
C SER A 109 25.99 -11.93 2.92
N SER A 110 26.02 -13.23 3.21
CA SER A 110 27.14 -13.88 3.91
C SER A 110 27.47 -15.22 3.27
N ILE A 111 27.87 -15.20 1.99
CA ILE A 111 28.74 -16.23 1.43
C ILE A 111 29.80 -15.50 0.62
N LEU A 112 30.84 -15.02 1.32
CA LEU A 112 32.20 -14.85 0.80
C LEU A 112 33.13 -14.59 2.00
N GLN A 113 33.31 -15.62 2.82
CA GLN A 113 34.56 -15.82 3.54
C GLN A 113 34.91 -17.31 3.46
N ILE A 114 36.20 -17.56 3.21
CA ILE A 114 36.95 -18.82 3.28
C ILE A 114 37.07 -19.59 1.95
N ALA A 115 38.09 -19.20 1.17
CA ALA A 115 39.21 -20.07 0.78
C ALA A 115 40.38 -19.19 0.30
#